data_AF-A0A535GIX6-F1
#
_entry.id   AF-A0A535GIX6-F1
#
_cell.length_a   1.000
_cell.length_b   1.000
_cell.length_c   1.000
_cell.angle_alpha   90.00
_cell.angle_beta   90.00
_cell.angle_gamma   90.00
#
_symmetry.space_group_name_H-M   'P 1'
#
loop_
_entity.id
_entity.type
_entity.pdbx_description
1 polymer ?
#
loop_
_entity_poly.entity_id
_entity_poly.type
_entity_poly.pdbx_seq_one_letter_code
_entity_poly.pdbx_strand_id
1 'polypeptide(L)'
;MSIEVKTEEAMPVRRSPDGQLARPQVAIKPWRRRRYQFGTALLAVLVVAGFLGNNFLARQYTPEGAVRQYLSALQSGDSSSAWSAISVGPSPSAAFILTNRAAFDAALSRGRPDIKTFAVTLTRFTDSSAAVVSVSVDTSSGTKDATFNVRRSSSNNLVIYPGWRVVVMPVVLQLELPAGAGGVSIDGQTLAVSGSATAAVLPVKHQIGFLGTAMVKAQTAEVDGFAGGSQKVTYAPTMTEAGAAKATSAVKAAFATCAQSASGRPQGCPQAISSAITASGQWRIIGDPSQSLAFAVDSGAMVATGHFQMVFDYSQDGVYGAIHKPSAGGFAAVLSLSNDNIAVSKIQPATGLPGVPRPAAATDQAAEAVVAPALKACASISAGNIGACPQLFIFPDSSAFQWTLVTDPLLDARVGYVPDTGVFTVRGDFQMKLNYKIRGYAYTTYSNNTTYVAYLFWDGNQLVLITINGE
;
A
#
# COMPACT_ATOMS: atom_id res chain seq x y z
N MET A 1 -24.47 30.49 -34.61
CA MET A 1 -25.81 30.81 -34.07
C MET A 1 -25.63 32.03 -33.19
N SER A 2 -25.82 33.21 -33.79
CA SER A 2 -25.56 34.52 -33.18
C SER A 2 -26.90 35.18 -32.92
N ILE A 3 -27.13 35.63 -31.69
CA ILE A 3 -28.36 36.35 -31.32
C ILE A 3 -28.04 37.84 -31.28
N GLU A 4 -28.72 38.54 -32.18
CA GLU A 4 -28.69 39.97 -32.47
C GLU A 4 -29.55 40.70 -31.43
N VAL A 5 -28.98 41.69 -30.72
CA VAL A 5 -29.73 42.56 -29.78
C VAL A 5 -30.03 43.87 -30.48
N LYS A 6 -31.34 44.11 -30.70
CA LYS A 6 -31.91 45.27 -31.37
C LYS A 6 -32.19 46.38 -30.36
N THR A 7 -31.60 47.54 -30.56
CA THR A 7 -31.82 48.77 -29.79
C THR A 7 -33.16 49.41 -30.19
N GLU A 8 -34.06 49.64 -29.24
CA GLU A 8 -35.35 50.31 -29.48
C GLU A 8 -35.29 51.77 -29.00
N GLU A 9 -35.74 52.66 -29.89
CA GLU A 9 -35.67 54.12 -29.81
C GLU A 9 -36.69 54.74 -28.85
N ALA A 10 -36.36 55.97 -28.42
CA ALA A 10 -37.16 56.81 -27.56
C ALA A 10 -38.41 57.39 -28.25
N MET A 11 -39.57 57.31 -27.58
CA MET A 11 -40.78 58.05 -27.94
C MET A 11 -40.78 59.49 -27.36
N PRO A 12 -41.15 60.52 -28.13
CA PRO A 12 -41.39 61.86 -27.61
C PRO A 12 -42.86 62.02 -27.17
N VAL A 13 -43.09 62.42 -25.92
CA VAL A 13 -44.44 62.73 -25.42
C VAL A 13 -44.73 64.24 -25.53
N ARG A 14 -45.87 64.51 -26.17
CA ARG A 14 -46.47 65.82 -26.50
C ARG A 14 -46.62 66.78 -25.32
N ARG A 15 -46.37 68.06 -25.59
CA ARG A 15 -46.88 69.22 -24.83
C ARG A 15 -48.39 69.40 -25.07
N SER A 16 -49.11 69.79 -24.02
CA SER A 16 -50.35 70.57 -24.13
C SER A 16 -50.33 71.71 -23.11
N PRO A 17 -51.02 72.82 -23.40
CA PRO A 17 -50.82 74.11 -22.74
C PRO A 17 -51.86 74.41 -21.66
N ASP A 18 -51.43 75.29 -20.75
CA ASP A 18 -52.17 76.34 -20.05
C ASP A 18 -53.53 76.01 -19.39
N GLY A 19 -53.47 76.02 -18.06
CA GLY A 19 -54.62 76.13 -17.16
C GLY A 19 -54.18 76.74 -15.83
N GLN A 20 -53.79 78.02 -15.84
CA GLN A 20 -53.52 78.80 -14.63
C GLN A 20 -54.84 79.10 -13.90
N LEU A 21 -55.07 78.42 -12.78
CA LEU A 21 -55.98 78.89 -11.73
C LEU A 21 -55.15 79.43 -10.57
N ALA A 22 -55.25 80.73 -10.35
CA ALA A 22 -54.58 81.47 -9.28
C ALA A 22 -54.99 80.92 -7.91
N ARG A 23 -54.01 80.40 -7.16
CA ARG A 23 -54.16 80.11 -5.73
C ARG A 23 -53.61 81.29 -4.92
N PRO A 24 -54.30 81.68 -3.83
CA PRO A 24 -53.84 82.76 -2.95
C PRO A 24 -52.51 82.37 -2.30
N GLN A 25 -51.48 83.20 -2.52
CA GLN A 25 -50.20 83.06 -1.84
C GLN A 25 -50.34 83.51 -0.39
N VAL A 26 -50.50 82.55 0.51
CA VAL A 26 -50.21 82.77 1.93
C VAL A 26 -48.69 82.83 2.07
N ALA A 27 -48.17 84.01 2.37
CA ALA A 27 -46.75 84.25 2.63
C ALA A 27 -46.33 83.56 3.94
N ILE A 28 -45.93 82.29 3.86
CA ILE A 28 -45.31 81.58 4.98
C ILE A 28 -43.81 81.91 4.98
N LYS A 29 -43.35 82.60 6.04
CA LYS A 29 -41.95 83.01 6.29
C LYS A 29 -40.93 81.91 5.88
N PRO A 30 -40.01 82.17 4.93
CA PRO A 30 -39.13 81.16 4.31
C PRO A 30 -38.04 80.59 5.24
N TRP A 31 -37.88 81.12 6.44
CA TRP A 31 -36.78 80.75 7.35
C TRP A 31 -37.05 79.51 8.21
N ARG A 32 -38.31 79.08 8.36
CA ARG A 32 -38.63 77.81 9.06
C ARG A 32 -38.56 76.59 8.14
N ARG A 33 -38.74 76.75 6.82
CA ARG A 33 -38.79 75.62 5.86
C ARG A 33 -37.43 74.93 5.66
N ARG A 34 -36.33 75.69 5.66
CA ARG A 34 -34.97 75.11 5.51
C ARG A 34 -34.56 74.26 6.71
N ARG A 35 -34.92 74.64 7.96
CA ARG A 35 -34.59 73.83 9.14
C ARG A 35 -35.34 72.49 9.17
N TYR A 36 -36.61 72.47 8.74
CA TYR A 36 -37.35 71.21 8.61
C TYR A 36 -36.87 70.34 7.45
N GLN A 37 -36.45 70.92 6.32
CA GLN A 37 -35.89 70.18 5.18
C GLN A 37 -34.53 69.53 5.48
N PHE A 38 -33.66 70.19 6.25
CA PHE A 38 -32.42 69.57 6.73
C PHE A 38 -32.72 68.47 7.77
N GLY A 39 -33.68 68.69 8.67
CA GLY A 39 -34.11 67.68 9.65
C GLY A 39 -34.72 66.44 8.99
N THR A 40 -35.57 66.59 7.97
CA THR A 40 -36.18 65.47 7.27
C THR A 40 -35.21 64.75 6.34
N ALA A 41 -34.29 65.46 5.68
CA ALA A 41 -33.24 64.83 4.87
C ALA A 41 -32.28 64.01 5.73
N LEU A 42 -31.85 64.53 6.88
CA LEU A 42 -31.01 63.80 7.82
C LEU A 42 -31.74 62.58 8.39
N LEU A 43 -33.02 62.73 8.76
CA LEU A 43 -33.85 61.62 9.23
C LEU A 43 -34.00 60.54 8.14
N ALA A 44 -34.25 60.93 6.89
CA ALA A 44 -34.36 59.99 5.77
C ALA A 44 -33.05 59.23 5.53
N VAL A 45 -31.89 59.91 5.59
CA VAL A 45 -30.58 59.27 5.48
C VAL A 45 -30.34 58.29 6.63
N LEU A 46 -30.68 58.67 7.88
CA LEU A 46 -30.55 57.77 9.04
C LEU A 46 -31.47 56.55 8.94
N VAL A 47 -32.69 56.71 8.42
CA VAL A 47 -33.62 55.59 8.19
C VAL A 47 -33.10 54.66 7.09
N VAL A 48 -32.61 55.20 5.98
CA VAL A 48 -32.00 54.38 4.90
C VAL A 48 -30.74 53.69 5.40
N ALA A 49 -29.85 54.39 6.10
CA ALA A 49 -28.65 53.82 6.70
C ALA A 49 -28.99 52.76 7.76
N GLY A 50 -30.01 53.00 8.59
CA GLY A 50 -30.52 52.05 9.57
C GLY A 50 -31.14 50.82 8.92
N PHE A 51 -31.88 50.99 7.82
CA PHE A 51 -32.46 49.88 7.06
C PHE A 51 -31.39 49.05 6.37
N LEU A 52 -30.41 49.68 5.73
CA LEU A 52 -29.27 49.01 5.09
C LEU A 52 -28.41 48.30 6.13
N GLY A 53 -28.13 48.94 7.27
CA GLY A 53 -27.39 48.35 8.39
C GLY A 53 -28.13 47.18 9.03
N ASN A 54 -29.43 47.31 9.26
CA ASN A 54 -30.27 46.21 9.75
C ASN A 54 -30.35 45.05 8.75
N ASN A 55 -30.45 45.32 7.45
CA ASN A 55 -30.45 44.28 6.42
C ASN A 55 -29.10 43.56 6.35
N PHE A 56 -27.99 44.30 6.46
CA PHE A 56 -26.65 43.74 6.51
C PHE A 56 -26.44 42.86 7.74
N LEU A 57 -26.82 43.35 8.94
CA LEU A 57 -26.76 42.57 10.18
C LEU A 57 -27.69 41.36 10.14
N ALA A 58 -28.93 41.53 9.67
CA ALA A 58 -29.88 40.44 9.54
C ALA A 58 -29.34 39.31 8.66
N ARG A 59 -28.64 39.65 7.55
CA ARG A 59 -27.98 38.67 6.67
C ARG A 59 -26.79 37.95 7.31
N GLN A 60 -26.10 38.56 8.27
CA GLN A 60 -25.03 37.90 9.02
C GLN A 60 -25.58 36.86 10.01
N TYR A 61 -26.78 37.10 10.54
CA TYR A 61 -27.42 36.23 11.53
C TYR A 61 -28.47 35.27 10.93
N THR A 62 -28.28 34.86 9.67
CA THR A 62 -29.09 33.80 9.03
C THR A 62 -28.31 32.47 8.95
N PRO A 63 -28.96 31.33 8.63
CA PRO A 63 -28.26 30.07 8.37
C PRO A 63 -27.15 30.19 7.31
N GLU A 64 -27.39 30.96 6.24
CA GLU A 64 -26.41 31.26 5.20
C GLU A 64 -25.22 32.03 5.75
N GLY A 65 -25.48 33.02 6.60
CA GLY A 65 -24.46 33.79 7.29
C GLY A 65 -23.51 32.90 8.09
N ALA A 66 -24.06 31.94 8.85
CA ALA A 66 -23.27 30.99 9.64
C ALA A 66 -22.39 30.09 8.76
N VAL A 67 -22.93 29.56 7.65
CA VAL A 67 -22.16 28.73 6.71
C VAL A 67 -21.08 29.53 6.00
N ARG A 68 -21.37 30.77 5.58
CA ARG A 68 -20.36 31.66 4.99
C ARG A 68 -19.24 31.97 5.99
N GLN A 69 -19.59 32.29 7.23
CA GLN A 69 -18.61 32.54 8.29
C GLN A 69 -17.71 31.32 8.53
N TYR A 70 -18.30 30.12 8.63
CA TYR A 70 -17.56 28.87 8.80
C TYR A 70 -16.60 28.60 7.62
N LEU A 71 -17.09 28.64 6.38
CA LEU A 71 -16.28 28.38 5.20
C LEU A 71 -15.18 29.42 4.99
N SER A 72 -15.47 30.71 5.22
CA SER A 72 -14.46 31.77 5.18
C SER A 72 -13.39 31.57 6.25
N ALA A 73 -13.77 31.13 7.46
CA ALA A 73 -12.82 30.86 8.52
C ALA A 73 -11.94 29.63 8.23
N LEU A 74 -12.51 28.56 7.64
CA LEU A 74 -11.72 27.43 7.14
C LEU A 74 -10.75 27.86 6.04
N GLN A 75 -11.22 28.66 5.08
CA GLN A 75 -10.42 29.18 3.98
C GLN A 75 -9.24 30.04 4.47
N SER A 76 -9.46 30.87 5.50
CA SER A 76 -8.40 31.70 6.10
C SER A 76 -7.52 30.95 7.10
N GLY A 77 -7.90 29.72 7.49
CA GLY A 77 -7.23 28.96 8.55
C GLY A 77 -7.46 29.53 9.95
N ASP A 78 -8.49 30.36 10.15
CA ASP A 78 -8.87 30.89 11.46
C ASP A 78 -9.70 29.84 12.22
N SER A 79 -8.99 28.99 12.96
CA SER A 79 -9.59 27.92 13.74
C SER A 79 -10.53 28.43 14.83
N SER A 80 -10.30 29.65 15.35
CA SER A 80 -11.14 30.22 16.39
C SER A 80 -12.50 30.65 15.88
N SER A 81 -12.50 31.38 14.77
CA SER A 81 -13.73 31.77 14.08
C SER A 81 -14.48 30.54 13.57
N ALA A 82 -13.77 29.57 12.96
CA ALA A 82 -14.38 28.36 12.45
C ALA A 82 -15.05 27.54 13.55
N TRP A 83 -14.36 27.32 14.68
CA TRP A 83 -14.94 26.59 15.81
C TRP A 83 -16.16 27.29 16.43
N SER A 84 -16.11 28.62 16.51
CA SER A 84 -17.24 29.40 17.07
C SER A 84 -18.51 29.30 16.23
N ALA A 85 -18.35 29.03 14.92
CA ALA A 85 -19.42 28.90 13.94
C ALA A 85 -20.03 27.49 13.87
N ILE A 86 -19.48 26.50 14.58
CA ILE A 86 -19.96 25.11 14.52
C ILE A 86 -20.58 24.62 15.83
N SER A 87 -21.37 23.56 15.68
CA SER A 87 -21.77 22.64 16.73
C SER A 87 -21.41 21.24 16.28
N VAL A 88 -20.72 20.49 17.14
CA VAL A 88 -20.33 19.12 16.82
C VAL A 88 -21.54 18.21 17.01
N GLY A 89 -21.89 17.46 15.95
CA GLY A 89 -22.96 16.47 15.99
C GLY A 89 -22.60 15.27 16.87
N PRO A 90 -23.53 14.31 17.05
CA PRO A 90 -23.24 13.08 17.77
C PRO A 90 -22.05 12.37 17.11
N SER A 91 -21.06 11.99 17.92
CA SER A 91 -19.91 11.25 17.43
C SER A 91 -20.31 9.79 17.20
N PRO A 92 -19.93 9.19 16.07
CA PRO A 92 -20.07 7.75 15.88
C PRO A 92 -19.21 7.00 16.91
N SER A 93 -19.56 5.74 17.19
CA SER A 93 -18.75 4.89 18.07
C SER A 93 -17.36 4.69 17.46
N ALA A 94 -16.34 5.21 18.14
CA ALA A 94 -14.94 5.08 17.74
C ALA A 94 -14.06 4.83 18.97
N ALA A 95 -12.92 4.15 18.79
CA ALA A 95 -11.97 3.91 19.87
C ALA A 95 -11.35 5.22 20.39
N PHE A 96 -11.16 6.19 19.50
CA PHE A 96 -10.65 7.52 19.83
C PHE A 96 -11.62 8.60 19.35
N ILE A 97 -11.86 9.63 20.18
CA ILE A 97 -12.71 10.76 19.84
C ILE A 97 -11.87 12.05 19.86
N LEU A 98 -11.61 12.60 18.68
CA LEU A 98 -10.78 13.78 18.42
C LEU A 98 -11.64 14.92 17.84
N THR A 99 -12.79 15.17 18.47
CA THR A 99 -13.79 16.14 17.99
C THR A 99 -13.89 17.39 18.86
N ASN A 100 -12.93 17.58 19.76
CA ASN A 100 -12.87 18.74 20.66
C ASN A 100 -12.11 19.92 20.01
N ARG A 101 -12.15 21.08 20.69
CA ARG A 101 -11.51 22.31 20.21
C ARG A 101 -10.01 22.14 19.95
N ALA A 102 -9.29 21.52 20.86
CA ALA A 102 -7.84 21.36 20.73
C ALA A 102 -7.46 20.49 19.53
N ALA A 103 -8.19 19.40 19.29
CA ALA A 103 -8.01 18.55 18.12
C ALA A 103 -8.33 19.30 16.81
N PHE A 104 -9.37 20.14 16.81
CA PHE A 104 -9.72 20.98 15.66
C PHE A 104 -8.64 22.03 15.35
N ASP A 105 -8.12 22.71 16.37
CA ASP A 105 -7.02 23.67 16.24
C ASP A 105 -5.76 22.96 15.70
N ALA A 106 -5.45 21.77 16.24
CA ALA A 106 -4.34 20.96 15.77
C ALA A 106 -4.48 20.58 14.29
N ALA A 107 -5.65 20.09 13.87
CA ALA A 107 -5.92 19.71 12.48
C ALA A 107 -5.75 20.90 11.51
N LEU A 108 -6.35 22.05 11.83
CA LEU A 108 -6.22 23.25 10.99
C LEU A 108 -4.81 23.82 10.93
N SER A 109 -3.98 23.58 11.96
CA SER A 109 -2.56 23.94 11.93
C SER A 109 -1.74 23.10 10.94
N ARG A 110 -2.21 21.89 10.58
CA ARG A 110 -1.53 21.00 9.61
C ARG A 110 -1.81 21.39 8.16
N GLY A 111 -2.99 21.94 7.90
CA GLY A 111 -3.34 22.40 6.58
C GLY A 111 -4.76 22.93 6.51
N ARG A 112 -4.94 23.93 5.66
CA ARG A 112 -6.26 24.48 5.36
C ARG A 112 -6.98 23.57 4.37
N PRO A 113 -8.31 23.40 4.50
CA PRO A 113 -9.12 22.80 3.45
C PRO A 113 -8.94 23.55 2.13
N ASP A 114 -8.96 22.83 1.01
CA ASP A 114 -8.81 23.39 -0.33
C ASP A 114 -10.11 24.10 -0.78
N ILE A 115 -10.30 25.32 -0.30
CA ILE A 115 -11.46 26.18 -0.61
C ILE A 115 -10.93 27.44 -1.31
N LYS A 116 -11.08 27.51 -2.64
CA LYS A 116 -10.69 28.70 -3.43
C LYS A 116 -11.77 29.77 -3.40
N THR A 117 -13.00 29.37 -3.69
CA THR A 117 -14.20 30.20 -3.68
C THR A 117 -15.39 29.34 -3.30
N PHE A 118 -16.45 29.97 -2.79
CA PHE A 118 -17.70 29.27 -2.54
C PHE A 118 -18.90 30.21 -2.68
N ALA A 119 -20.03 29.65 -3.09
CA ALA A 119 -21.28 30.37 -3.27
C ALA A 119 -22.44 29.58 -2.64
N VAL A 120 -23.21 30.24 -1.76
CA VAL A 120 -24.46 29.66 -1.26
C VAL A 120 -25.47 29.62 -2.40
N THR A 121 -25.99 28.43 -2.72
CA THR A 121 -26.91 28.20 -3.83
C THR A 121 -28.36 28.11 -3.39
N LEU A 122 -28.62 27.50 -2.22
CA LEU A 122 -29.97 27.30 -1.70
C LEU A 122 -29.97 27.25 -0.17
N THR A 123 -31.04 27.76 0.44
CA THR A 123 -31.34 27.51 1.85
C THR A 123 -32.75 27.01 1.99
N ARG A 124 -32.91 25.95 2.77
CA ARG A 124 -34.20 25.35 3.08
C ARG A 124 -34.34 25.19 4.59
N PHE A 125 -35.30 25.87 5.18
CA PHE A 125 -35.68 25.63 6.56
C PHE A 125 -36.36 24.26 6.65
N THR A 126 -35.89 23.42 7.58
CA THR A 126 -36.54 22.14 7.91
C THR A 126 -37.53 22.32 9.04
N ASP A 127 -37.24 23.23 9.98
CA ASP A 127 -38.14 23.67 11.04
C ASP A 127 -37.74 25.08 11.54
N SER A 128 -38.34 25.54 12.64
CA SER A 128 -38.08 26.87 13.23
C SER A 128 -36.67 27.06 13.83
N SER A 129 -35.93 25.98 13.99
CA SER A 129 -34.62 25.90 14.66
C SER A 129 -33.55 25.21 13.83
N ALA A 130 -33.88 24.71 12.64
CA ALA A 130 -32.98 23.99 11.76
C ALA A 130 -33.19 24.33 10.28
N ALA A 131 -32.08 24.39 9.54
CA ALA A 131 -32.06 24.64 8.11
C ALA A 131 -30.95 23.81 7.45
N VAL A 132 -31.10 23.59 6.15
CA VAL A 132 -30.08 23.02 5.27
C VAL A 132 -29.65 24.10 4.29
N VAL A 133 -28.34 24.32 4.18
CA VAL A 133 -27.74 25.30 3.26
C VAL A 133 -26.88 24.54 2.25
N SER A 134 -27.24 24.65 0.97
CA SER A 134 -26.46 24.13 -0.14
C SER A 134 -25.45 25.18 -0.60
N VAL A 135 -24.23 24.74 -0.89
CA VAL A 135 -23.10 25.58 -1.29
C VAL A 135 -22.38 24.92 -2.46
N SER A 136 -21.99 25.69 -3.45
CA SER A 136 -21.02 25.25 -4.46
C SER A 136 -19.63 25.75 -4.06
N VAL A 137 -18.65 24.85 -3.99
CA VAL A 137 -17.29 25.11 -3.50
C VAL A 137 -16.29 24.78 -4.60
N ASP A 138 -15.49 25.76 -4.99
CA ASP A 138 -14.41 25.58 -5.95
C ASP A 138 -13.13 25.13 -5.24
N THR A 139 -12.60 24.00 -5.69
CA THR A 139 -11.36 23.39 -5.18
C THR A 139 -10.30 23.34 -6.30
N SER A 140 -9.09 22.89 -5.98
CA SER A 140 -8.09 22.53 -7.00
C SER A 140 -8.54 21.38 -7.90
N SER A 141 -9.40 20.49 -7.39
CA SER A 141 -9.96 19.34 -8.13
C SER A 141 -11.23 19.65 -8.93
N GLY A 142 -11.68 20.91 -8.95
CA GLY A 142 -12.93 21.35 -9.59
C GLY A 142 -13.99 21.83 -8.59
N THR A 143 -15.17 22.16 -9.12
CA THR A 143 -16.32 22.64 -8.35
C THR A 143 -17.10 21.47 -7.78
N LYS A 144 -17.45 21.54 -6.49
CA LYS A 144 -18.21 20.52 -5.76
C LYS A 144 -19.39 21.15 -5.06
N ASP A 145 -20.56 20.52 -5.15
CA ASP A 145 -21.70 20.91 -4.33
C ASP A 145 -21.65 20.22 -2.97
N ALA A 146 -21.92 20.98 -1.91
CA ALA A 146 -21.94 20.55 -0.52
C ALA A 146 -23.23 21.00 0.16
N THR A 147 -23.65 20.27 1.19
CA THR A 147 -24.80 20.64 2.02
C THR A 147 -24.40 20.70 3.47
N PHE A 148 -24.82 21.76 4.15
CA PHE A 148 -24.55 21.98 5.56
C PHE A 148 -25.86 22.04 6.33
N ASN A 149 -25.98 21.20 7.35
CA ASN A 149 -27.03 21.32 8.33
C ASN A 149 -26.67 22.47 9.27
N VAL A 150 -27.63 23.33 9.59
CA VAL A 150 -27.42 24.49 10.48
C VAL A 150 -28.51 24.46 11.55
N ARG A 151 -28.13 24.69 12.80
CA ARG A 151 -29.06 24.77 13.93
C ARG A 151 -28.97 26.09 14.64
N ARG A 152 -30.11 26.51 15.17
CA ARG A 152 -30.22 27.68 16.04
C ARG A 152 -29.52 27.40 17.37
N SER A 153 -28.60 28.27 17.75
CA SER A 153 -27.97 28.31 19.06
C SER A 153 -28.94 28.87 20.10
N SER A 154 -28.78 28.48 21.36
CA SER A 154 -29.50 29.09 22.49
C SER A 154 -29.05 30.53 22.79
N SER A 155 -27.92 30.96 22.22
CA SER A 155 -27.42 32.33 22.33
C SER A 155 -28.03 33.25 21.27
N ASN A 156 -28.59 34.39 21.68
CA ASN A 156 -28.95 35.48 20.76
C ASN A 156 -27.79 36.46 20.62
N ASN A 157 -27.59 36.98 19.41
CA ASN A 157 -26.67 38.07 19.13
C ASN A 157 -27.44 39.40 19.11
N LEU A 158 -26.87 40.43 19.72
CA LEU A 158 -27.48 41.77 19.83
C LEU A 158 -28.91 41.74 20.39
N VAL A 159 -29.19 40.81 21.33
CA VAL A 159 -30.49 40.57 22.00
C VAL A 159 -31.60 40.02 21.09
N ILE A 160 -31.71 40.48 19.84
CA ILE A 160 -32.86 40.21 18.95
C ILE A 160 -32.58 39.22 17.82
N TYR A 161 -31.31 38.94 17.47
CA TYR A 161 -31.01 38.01 16.38
C TYR A 161 -30.65 36.62 16.91
N PRO A 162 -31.22 35.55 16.36
CA PRO A 162 -30.81 34.20 16.72
C PRO A 162 -29.37 33.93 16.30
N GLY A 163 -28.58 33.27 17.16
CA GLY A 163 -27.33 32.66 16.73
C GLY A 163 -27.59 31.40 15.91
N TRP A 164 -26.84 31.18 14.84
CA TRP A 164 -26.88 29.95 14.04
C TRP A 164 -25.50 29.30 14.03
N ARG A 165 -25.45 27.97 14.06
CA ARG A 165 -24.22 27.18 14.02
C ARG A 165 -24.35 26.04 13.03
N VAL A 166 -23.29 25.80 12.27
CA VAL A 166 -23.19 24.66 11.36
C VAL A 166 -23.06 23.38 12.18
N VAL A 167 -23.91 22.39 11.93
CA VAL A 167 -23.82 21.06 12.55
C VAL A 167 -22.83 20.23 11.76
N VAL A 168 -21.70 19.94 12.40
CA VAL A 168 -20.59 19.22 11.79
C VAL A 168 -20.59 17.78 12.30
N MET A 169 -20.80 16.83 11.40
CA MET A 169 -20.79 15.41 11.73
C MET A 169 -19.35 14.87 11.68
N PRO A 170 -18.86 14.21 12.74
CA PRO A 170 -17.54 13.60 12.70
C PRO A 170 -17.41 12.49 11.65
N VAL A 171 -16.19 12.37 11.12
CA VAL A 171 -15.74 11.36 10.15
C VAL A 171 -15.01 10.27 10.92
N VAL A 172 -15.18 9.00 10.52
CA VAL A 172 -14.45 7.88 11.14
C VAL A 172 -13.26 7.52 10.28
N LEU A 173 -12.06 7.65 10.84
CA LEU A 173 -10.85 7.11 10.24
C LEU A 173 -10.66 5.67 10.71
N GLN A 174 -10.53 4.74 9.77
CA GLN A 174 -10.15 3.34 10.03
C GLN A 174 -8.64 3.22 9.88
N LEU A 175 -7.99 2.92 11.01
CA LEU A 175 -6.55 2.76 11.12
C LEU A 175 -6.24 1.27 11.19
N GLU A 176 -5.44 0.77 10.25
CA GLU A 176 -4.91 -0.59 10.29
C GLU A 176 -3.40 -0.52 10.41
N LEU A 177 -2.86 -1.00 11.53
CA LEU A 177 -1.42 -1.08 11.74
C LEU A 177 -0.97 -2.54 11.77
N PRO A 178 0.13 -2.88 11.08
CA PRO A 178 0.79 -4.15 11.27
C PRO A 178 1.30 -4.24 12.71
N ALA A 179 1.44 -5.48 13.19
CA ALA A 179 2.17 -5.73 14.42
C ALA A 179 3.56 -5.07 14.35
N GLY A 180 4.03 -4.50 15.46
CA GLY A 180 5.35 -3.88 15.56
C GLY A 180 5.48 -2.46 14.99
N ALA A 181 4.39 -1.82 14.58
CA ALA A 181 4.40 -0.38 14.30
C ALA A 181 4.57 0.45 15.59
N GLY A 182 5.27 1.58 15.51
CA GLY A 182 5.61 2.41 16.69
C GLY A 182 4.44 3.22 17.26
N GLY A 183 3.24 3.10 16.67
CA GLY A 183 2.04 3.83 17.04
C GLY A 183 1.53 4.75 15.93
N VAL A 184 0.43 5.44 16.22
CA VAL A 184 -0.18 6.44 15.33
C VAL A 184 -0.23 7.77 16.03
N SER A 185 -0.09 8.85 15.29
CA SER A 185 -0.51 10.18 15.69
C SER A 185 -1.49 10.75 14.68
N ILE A 186 -2.46 11.52 15.18
CA ILE A 186 -3.37 12.31 14.35
C ILE A 186 -3.16 13.76 14.73
N ASP A 187 -2.70 14.56 13.78
CA ASP A 187 -2.36 15.99 13.93
C ASP A 187 -1.33 16.28 15.03
N GLY A 188 -0.52 15.28 15.38
CA GLY A 188 0.49 15.33 16.44
C GLY A 188 0.00 14.79 17.79
N GLN A 189 -1.28 14.45 17.94
CA GLN A 189 -1.78 13.73 19.11
C GLN A 189 -1.49 12.24 18.95
N THR A 190 -0.62 11.70 19.80
CA THR A 190 -0.28 10.26 19.79
C THR A 190 -1.43 9.42 20.33
N LEU A 191 -1.73 8.33 19.64
CA LEU A 191 -2.76 7.36 19.96
C LEU A 191 -2.13 6.01 20.26
N ALA A 192 -2.54 5.38 21.36
CA ALA A 192 -2.12 4.03 21.72
C ALA A 192 -2.92 2.99 20.91
N VAL A 193 -2.53 2.77 19.66
CA VAL A 193 -3.19 1.81 18.75
C VAL A 193 -2.39 0.52 18.69
N SER A 194 -3.07 -0.62 18.86
CA SER A 194 -2.53 -1.95 18.59
C SER A 194 -3.42 -2.67 17.57
N GLY A 195 -2.90 -2.99 16.39
CA GLY A 195 -3.67 -3.62 15.33
C GLY A 195 -4.62 -2.64 14.63
N SER A 196 -5.92 -2.93 14.63
CA SER A 196 -6.94 -2.06 14.03
C SER A 196 -7.61 -1.16 15.07
N ALA A 197 -7.87 0.10 14.69
CA ALA A 197 -8.62 1.03 15.51
C ALA A 197 -9.42 2.03 14.67
N THR A 198 -10.34 2.73 15.31
CA THR A 198 -11.12 3.80 14.70
C THR A 198 -10.95 5.10 15.47
N ALA A 199 -10.85 6.22 14.74
CA ALA A 199 -10.81 7.55 15.31
C ALA A 199 -11.90 8.43 14.70
N ALA A 200 -12.77 9.01 15.54
CA ALA A 200 -13.71 10.03 15.12
C ALA A 200 -13.01 11.40 15.10
N VAL A 201 -12.96 12.03 13.93
CA VAL A 201 -12.33 13.34 13.69
C VAL A 201 -13.33 14.30 13.06
N LEU A 202 -13.06 15.61 13.08
CA LEU A 202 -13.90 16.56 12.37
C LEU A 202 -13.63 16.52 10.85
N PRO A 203 -14.56 16.88 9.97
CA PRO A 203 -14.39 16.83 8.52
C PRO A 203 -13.50 17.97 8.00
N VAL A 204 -12.23 17.96 8.39
CA VAL A 204 -11.17 18.84 7.91
C VAL A 204 -10.00 17.99 7.39
N LYS A 205 -8.94 18.65 6.92
CA LYS A 205 -7.71 17.95 6.55
C LYS A 205 -6.99 17.47 7.81
N HIS A 206 -6.58 16.21 7.83
CA HIS A 206 -5.83 15.58 8.91
C HIS A 206 -4.49 15.08 8.42
N GLN A 207 -3.46 15.21 9.27
CA GLN A 207 -2.17 14.58 9.09
C GLN A 207 -2.07 13.36 10.01
N ILE A 208 -1.94 12.18 9.41
CA ILE A 208 -1.76 10.92 10.13
C ILE A 208 -0.26 10.58 10.12
N GLY A 209 0.36 10.54 11.28
CA GLY A 209 1.75 10.13 11.45
C GLY A 209 1.83 8.68 11.95
N PHE A 210 2.34 7.78 11.12
CA PHE A 210 2.75 6.44 11.54
C PHE A 210 4.13 6.53 12.15
N LEU A 211 4.21 6.29 13.46
CA LEU A 211 5.45 6.39 14.20
C LEU A 211 6.37 5.23 13.80
N GLY A 212 7.60 5.57 13.42
CA GLY A 212 8.63 4.59 13.09
C GLY A 212 9.12 3.84 14.33
N THR A 213 9.83 2.75 14.10
CA THR A 213 10.60 2.03 15.12
C THR A 213 12.06 1.94 14.69
N ALA A 214 12.89 1.20 15.42
CA ALA A 214 14.22 0.88 14.92
C ALA A 214 14.15 0.05 13.62
N MET A 215 13.03 -0.66 13.38
CA MET A 215 12.86 -1.60 12.27
C MET A 215 12.12 -1.00 11.05
N VAL A 216 11.17 -0.09 11.28
CA VAL A 216 10.36 0.54 10.22
C VAL A 216 10.47 2.06 10.25
N LYS A 217 10.56 2.69 9.08
CA LYS A 217 10.62 4.15 8.95
C LYS A 217 9.29 4.78 9.37
N ALA A 218 9.38 5.95 9.98
CA ALA A 218 8.21 6.79 10.19
C ALA A 218 7.63 7.22 8.83
N GLN A 219 6.31 7.31 8.75
CA GLN A 219 5.59 7.72 7.54
C GLN A 219 4.48 8.68 7.92
N THR A 220 4.17 9.62 7.03
CA THR A 220 2.99 10.48 7.16
C THR A 220 2.05 10.25 5.99
N ALA A 221 0.74 10.27 6.27
CA ALA A 221 -0.32 10.31 5.28
C ALA A 221 -1.21 11.53 5.55
N GLU A 222 -1.77 12.10 4.50
CA GLU A 222 -2.78 13.14 4.63
C GLU A 222 -4.15 12.56 4.26
N VAL A 223 -5.16 12.95 5.03
CA VAL A 223 -6.53 12.50 4.82
C VAL A 223 -7.42 13.74 4.75
N ASP A 224 -8.22 13.84 3.70
CA ASP A 224 -9.23 14.88 3.59
C ASP A 224 -10.58 14.37 4.11
N GLY A 225 -10.89 14.71 5.35
CA GLY A 225 -12.16 14.36 5.99
C GLY A 225 -13.35 15.14 5.42
N PHE A 226 -13.14 16.17 4.59
CA PHE A 226 -14.23 16.99 4.05
C PHE A 226 -15.20 16.21 3.15
N ALA A 227 -14.74 15.10 2.56
CA ALA A 227 -15.57 14.21 1.74
C ALA A 227 -16.62 13.40 2.54
N GLY A 228 -16.58 13.43 3.88
CA GLY A 228 -17.53 12.74 4.76
C GLY A 228 -17.36 11.22 4.81
N GLY A 229 -18.11 10.58 5.72
CA GLY A 229 -18.20 9.12 5.83
C GLY A 229 -17.10 8.46 6.64
N SER A 230 -16.91 7.15 6.42
CA SER A 230 -15.81 6.37 7.01
C SER A 230 -14.69 6.24 5.98
N GLN A 231 -13.45 6.54 6.37
CA GLN A 231 -12.30 6.54 5.48
C GLN A 231 -11.22 5.59 5.99
N LYS A 232 -10.75 4.69 5.12
CA LYS A 232 -9.63 3.81 5.42
C LYS A 232 -8.32 4.54 5.18
N VAL A 233 -7.45 4.56 6.18
CA VAL A 233 -6.11 5.13 6.06
C VAL A 233 -5.13 4.03 5.69
N THR A 234 -4.54 4.12 4.50
CA THR A 234 -3.57 3.14 4.02
C THR A 234 -2.20 3.40 4.62
N TYR A 235 -1.59 2.35 5.18
CA TYR A 235 -0.21 2.36 5.68
C TYR A 235 0.63 1.37 4.89
N ALA A 236 1.79 1.80 4.40
CA ALA A 236 2.71 1.00 3.63
C ALA A 236 4.13 1.15 4.22
N PRO A 237 4.43 0.50 5.37
CA PRO A 237 5.72 0.63 6.03
C PRO A 237 6.87 0.33 5.09
N THR A 238 7.91 1.16 5.19
CA THR A 238 9.22 0.88 4.59
C THR A 238 10.19 0.50 5.69
N MET A 239 11.00 -0.53 5.50
CA MET A 239 12.02 -0.91 6.47
C MET A 239 13.11 0.16 6.60
N THR A 240 13.70 0.26 7.79
CA THR A 240 14.99 0.91 7.99
C THR A 240 16.12 -0.03 7.52
N GLU A 241 17.35 0.47 7.43
CA GLU A 241 18.52 -0.38 7.16
C GLU A 241 18.74 -1.42 8.27
N ALA A 242 18.56 -1.02 9.53
CA ALA A 242 18.64 -1.92 10.68
C ALA A 242 17.54 -3.00 10.63
N GLY A 243 16.31 -2.61 10.25
CA GLY A 243 15.20 -3.54 10.02
C GLY A 243 15.50 -4.53 8.91
N ALA A 244 15.98 -4.06 7.77
CA ALA A 244 16.38 -4.93 6.66
C ALA A 244 17.46 -5.94 7.09
N ALA A 245 18.52 -5.48 7.79
CA ALA A 245 19.59 -6.36 8.28
C ALA A 245 19.09 -7.43 9.27
N LYS A 246 18.17 -7.07 10.18
CA LYS A 246 17.53 -8.01 11.11
C LYS A 246 16.62 -9.00 10.38
N ALA A 247 15.84 -8.54 9.42
CA ALA A 247 15.00 -9.41 8.59
C ALA A 247 15.82 -10.40 7.78
N THR A 248 16.90 -9.95 7.14
CA THR A 248 17.88 -10.81 6.44
C THR A 248 18.43 -11.89 7.37
N SER A 249 18.86 -11.52 8.58
CA SER A 249 19.35 -12.46 9.58
C SER A 249 18.28 -13.47 10.02
N ALA A 250 17.04 -13.02 10.21
CA ALA A 250 15.92 -13.87 10.59
C ALA A 250 15.55 -14.87 9.49
N VAL A 251 15.54 -14.44 8.21
CA VAL A 251 15.32 -15.32 7.05
C VAL A 251 16.42 -16.37 6.96
N LYS A 252 17.69 -15.98 7.14
CA LYS A 252 18.82 -16.91 7.16
C LYS A 252 18.69 -17.96 8.26
N ALA A 253 18.28 -17.56 9.47
CA ALA A 253 18.02 -18.48 10.57
C ALA A 253 16.83 -19.42 10.31
N ALA A 254 15.77 -18.94 9.65
CA ALA A 254 14.62 -19.76 9.26
C ALA A 254 15.04 -20.85 8.26
N PHE A 255 15.83 -20.51 7.24
CA PHE A 255 16.37 -21.51 6.32
C PHE A 255 17.31 -22.51 7.00
N ALA A 256 18.15 -22.06 7.94
CA ALA A 256 19.00 -22.97 8.72
C ALA A 256 18.16 -23.98 9.51
N THR A 257 17.01 -23.57 10.05
CA THR A 257 16.04 -24.47 10.71
C THR A 257 15.41 -25.43 9.70
N CYS A 258 15.01 -24.93 8.53
CA CYS A 258 14.49 -25.76 7.45
C CYS A 258 15.48 -26.84 6.98
N ALA A 259 16.78 -26.53 6.96
CA ALA A 259 17.84 -27.47 6.60
C ALA A 259 18.03 -28.61 7.62
N GLN A 260 17.64 -28.41 8.89
CA GLN A 260 17.75 -29.46 9.92
C GLN A 260 16.65 -30.52 9.83
N SER A 261 15.62 -30.32 9.00
CA SER A 261 14.54 -31.29 8.88
C SER A 261 15.00 -32.54 8.13
N ALA A 262 14.55 -33.71 8.60
CA ALA A 262 14.76 -34.97 7.89
C ALA A 262 13.64 -35.31 6.89
N SER A 263 12.54 -34.55 6.89
CA SER A 263 11.39 -34.78 6.01
C SER A 263 11.69 -34.26 4.60
N GLY A 264 11.32 -35.00 3.55
CA GLY A 264 11.36 -34.49 2.18
C GLY A 264 10.36 -33.36 1.89
N ARG A 265 9.44 -33.08 2.83
CA ARG A 265 8.48 -31.97 2.78
C ARG A 265 8.29 -31.37 4.17
N PRO A 266 9.28 -30.62 4.68
CA PRO A 266 9.19 -30.06 6.03
C PRO A 266 8.02 -29.08 6.13
N GLN A 267 7.25 -29.16 7.21
CA GLN A 267 6.18 -28.20 7.46
C GLN A 267 6.77 -26.81 7.71
N GLY A 268 6.14 -25.77 7.14
CA GLY A 268 6.57 -24.38 7.34
C GLY A 268 7.87 -24.02 6.62
N CYS A 269 8.26 -24.79 5.60
CA CYS A 269 9.45 -24.56 4.81
C CYS A 269 9.12 -24.57 3.31
N PRO A 270 9.86 -23.81 2.48
CA PRO A 270 9.56 -23.70 1.05
C PRO A 270 10.06 -24.89 0.22
N GLN A 271 11.05 -25.64 0.73
CA GLN A 271 11.59 -26.78 0.00
C GLN A 271 10.71 -28.02 0.10
N ALA A 272 10.62 -28.73 -1.02
CA ALA A 272 9.89 -29.99 -1.11
C ALA A 272 10.49 -30.87 -2.22
N ILE A 273 10.43 -32.18 -2.02
CA ILE A 273 10.65 -33.18 -3.07
C ILE A 273 9.38 -33.99 -3.32
N SER A 274 9.17 -34.42 -4.57
CA SER A 274 8.13 -35.36 -4.97
C SER A 274 8.72 -36.76 -5.15
N SER A 275 8.95 -37.46 -4.05
CA SER A 275 9.31 -38.88 -4.08
C SER A 275 8.37 -39.67 -3.19
N ALA A 276 7.79 -40.75 -3.72
CA ALA A 276 6.95 -41.67 -2.96
C ALA A 276 7.76 -42.55 -1.98
N ILE A 277 9.10 -42.54 -2.09
CA ILE A 277 9.97 -43.61 -1.54
C ILE A 277 10.79 -43.14 -0.32
N THR A 278 10.82 -41.85 0.04
CA THR A 278 11.75 -41.37 1.07
C THR A 278 11.14 -41.33 2.47
N ALA A 279 11.59 -42.24 3.35
CA ALA A 279 11.24 -42.25 4.77
C ALA A 279 12.01 -41.19 5.60
N SER A 280 13.21 -40.76 5.16
CA SER A 280 14.00 -39.68 5.78
C SER A 280 15.23 -39.32 4.93
N GLY A 281 15.75 -38.10 5.06
CA GLY A 281 17.01 -37.65 4.44
C GLY A 281 17.58 -36.44 5.19
N GLN A 282 18.42 -35.64 4.54
CA GLN A 282 18.98 -34.40 5.09
C GLN A 282 18.91 -33.27 4.06
N TRP A 283 18.56 -32.07 4.50
CA TRP A 283 18.56 -30.89 3.66
C TRP A 283 19.86 -30.11 3.81
N ARG A 284 20.34 -29.55 2.69
CA ARG A 284 21.48 -28.63 2.67
C ARG A 284 21.18 -27.42 1.82
N ILE A 285 21.53 -26.24 2.33
CA ILE A 285 21.41 -24.97 1.60
C ILE A 285 22.62 -24.80 0.68
N ILE A 286 22.37 -24.39 -0.57
CA ILE A 286 23.40 -23.96 -1.50
C ILE A 286 23.27 -22.45 -1.70
N GLY A 287 24.36 -21.72 -1.50
CA GLY A 287 24.35 -20.25 -1.52
C GLY A 287 23.69 -19.63 -0.29
N ASP A 288 23.36 -18.35 -0.38
CA ASP A 288 22.71 -17.59 0.69
C ASP A 288 21.35 -17.06 0.20
N PRO A 289 20.22 -17.65 0.64
CA PRO A 289 18.88 -17.25 0.21
C PRO A 289 18.48 -15.83 0.66
N SER A 290 19.31 -15.17 1.46
CA SER A 290 19.07 -13.82 1.98
C SER A 290 19.79 -12.71 1.20
N GLN A 291 20.58 -13.02 0.16
CA GLN A 291 21.36 -12.03 -0.60
C GLN A 291 20.55 -11.06 -1.45
N SER A 292 19.31 -11.39 -1.80
CA SER A 292 18.49 -10.58 -2.72
C SER A 292 17.04 -10.51 -2.23
N LEU A 293 16.88 -10.20 -0.94
CA LEU A 293 15.54 -10.01 -0.37
C LEU A 293 14.90 -8.72 -0.87
N ALA A 294 13.65 -8.83 -1.30
CA ALA A 294 12.74 -7.71 -1.44
C ALA A 294 11.78 -7.67 -0.25
N PHE A 295 11.48 -6.48 0.26
CA PHE A 295 10.55 -6.29 1.38
C PHE A 295 9.31 -5.54 0.88
N ALA A 296 8.14 -6.09 1.18
CA ALA A 296 6.86 -5.50 0.81
C ALA A 296 5.80 -5.78 1.89
N VAL A 297 4.68 -5.07 1.80
CA VAL A 297 3.50 -5.33 2.63
C VAL A 297 2.51 -6.14 1.82
N ASP A 298 2.14 -7.31 2.32
CA ASP A 298 1.10 -8.15 1.73
C ASP A 298 0.07 -8.47 2.82
N SER A 299 -1.20 -8.19 2.53
CA SER A 299 -2.32 -8.48 3.42
C SER A 299 -2.14 -7.97 4.85
N GLY A 300 -1.49 -6.81 5.00
CA GLY A 300 -1.23 -6.16 6.29
C GLY A 300 -0.02 -6.71 7.06
N ALA A 301 0.73 -7.67 6.51
CA ALA A 301 1.97 -8.17 7.08
C ALA A 301 3.18 -7.73 6.25
N MET A 302 4.32 -7.52 6.92
CA MET A 302 5.59 -7.32 6.22
C MET A 302 6.10 -8.68 5.73
N VAL A 303 6.45 -8.78 4.46
CA VAL A 303 6.91 -10.00 3.80
C VAL A 303 8.26 -9.76 3.16
N ALA A 304 9.20 -10.67 3.39
CA ALA A 304 10.44 -10.78 2.64
C ALA A 304 10.30 -11.83 1.54
N THR A 305 10.60 -11.48 0.30
CA THR A 305 10.60 -12.42 -0.83
C THR A 305 12.00 -12.57 -1.41
N GLY A 306 12.29 -13.76 -1.95
CA GLY A 306 13.58 -14.09 -2.50
C GLY A 306 13.58 -15.45 -3.17
N HIS A 307 14.77 -15.98 -3.47
CA HIS A 307 14.95 -17.30 -4.07
C HIS A 307 15.83 -18.19 -3.18
N PHE A 308 15.59 -19.49 -3.24
CA PHE A 308 16.38 -20.47 -2.50
C PHE A 308 16.86 -21.60 -3.41
N GLN A 309 17.98 -22.21 -3.01
CA GLN A 309 18.53 -23.42 -3.62
C GLN A 309 18.93 -24.38 -2.51
N MET A 310 18.32 -25.56 -2.50
CA MET A 310 18.54 -26.58 -1.48
C MET A 310 18.61 -27.97 -2.09
N VAL A 311 19.38 -28.85 -1.47
CA VAL A 311 19.52 -30.25 -1.88
C VAL A 311 18.99 -31.14 -0.79
N PHE A 312 18.20 -32.15 -1.17
CA PHE A 312 17.83 -33.23 -0.28
C PHE A 312 18.70 -34.46 -0.56
N ASP A 313 19.50 -34.83 0.43
CA ASP A 313 20.42 -35.95 0.41
C ASP A 313 19.76 -37.15 1.11
N TYR A 314 19.65 -38.30 0.45
CA TYR A 314 19.11 -39.52 1.05
C TYR A 314 19.74 -40.78 0.45
N SER A 315 19.55 -41.91 1.14
CA SER A 315 19.94 -43.23 0.65
C SER A 315 18.70 -44.07 0.36
N GLN A 316 18.82 -44.98 -0.59
CA GLN A 316 17.74 -45.88 -0.98
C GLN A 316 18.31 -47.30 -1.13
N ASP A 317 17.57 -48.29 -0.63
CA ASP A 317 17.96 -49.69 -0.75
C ASP A 317 18.15 -50.08 -2.23
N GLY A 318 19.23 -50.80 -2.51
CA GLY A 318 19.59 -51.22 -3.86
C GLY A 318 20.21 -50.12 -4.73
N VAL A 319 20.47 -48.93 -4.20
CA VAL A 319 21.22 -47.85 -4.86
C VAL A 319 22.55 -47.65 -4.14
N TYR A 320 23.65 -47.68 -4.88
CA TYR A 320 24.98 -47.42 -4.34
C TYR A 320 25.22 -45.91 -4.20
N GLY A 321 25.57 -45.45 -3.00
CA GLY A 321 25.84 -44.03 -2.73
C GLY A 321 24.60 -43.22 -2.36
N ALA A 322 24.80 -41.91 -2.13
CA ALA A 322 23.72 -40.98 -1.83
C ALA A 322 23.01 -40.52 -3.11
N ILE A 323 21.71 -40.30 -2.99
CA ILE A 323 20.90 -39.64 -4.01
C ILE A 323 20.71 -38.19 -3.59
N HIS A 324 20.95 -37.28 -4.54
CA HIS A 324 20.81 -35.85 -4.36
C HIS A 324 19.61 -35.35 -5.16
N LYS A 325 18.64 -34.70 -4.51
CA LYS A 325 17.49 -34.10 -5.19
C LYS A 325 17.51 -32.58 -5.07
N PRO A 326 17.63 -31.86 -6.20
CA PRO A 326 17.57 -30.40 -6.18
C PRO A 326 16.15 -29.93 -5.85
N SER A 327 16.05 -28.88 -5.03
CA SER A 327 14.83 -28.12 -4.75
C SER A 327 15.18 -26.64 -4.77
N ALA A 328 14.58 -25.88 -5.67
CA ALA A 328 14.85 -24.46 -5.84
C ALA A 328 13.61 -23.73 -6.30
N GLY A 329 13.53 -22.43 -6.00
CA GLY A 329 12.42 -21.58 -6.40
C GLY A 329 12.30 -20.31 -5.58
N GLY A 330 11.20 -19.59 -5.78
CA GLY A 330 10.83 -18.42 -5.00
C GLY A 330 10.29 -18.78 -3.62
N PHE A 331 10.49 -17.89 -2.65
CA PHE A 331 9.87 -17.98 -1.33
C PHE A 331 9.29 -16.64 -0.87
N ALA A 332 8.33 -16.72 0.04
CA ALA A 332 7.82 -15.60 0.82
C ALA A 332 7.93 -15.93 2.31
N ALA A 333 8.58 -15.05 3.07
CA ALA A 333 8.74 -15.12 4.51
C ALA A 333 7.92 -14.01 5.18
N VAL A 334 6.89 -14.38 5.93
CA VAL A 334 6.06 -13.44 6.70
C VAL A 334 6.82 -13.06 7.97
N LEU A 335 7.06 -11.76 8.13
CA LEU A 335 7.86 -11.21 9.20
C LEU A 335 6.97 -10.73 10.34
N SER A 336 7.31 -11.18 11.55
CA SER A 336 6.76 -10.62 12.79
C SER A 336 7.69 -9.51 13.27
N LEU A 337 7.17 -8.28 13.28
CA LEU A 337 7.91 -7.10 13.71
C LEU A 337 7.65 -6.84 15.20
N SER A 338 8.69 -6.38 15.88
CA SER A 338 8.64 -5.73 17.19
C SER A 338 9.42 -4.42 17.13
N ASN A 339 9.48 -3.66 18.23
CA ASN A 339 10.13 -2.35 18.23
C ASN A 339 11.62 -2.42 17.87
N ASP A 340 12.30 -3.50 18.25
CA ASP A 340 13.75 -3.68 18.15
C ASP A 340 14.19 -5.00 17.49
N ASN A 341 13.26 -5.90 17.19
CA ASN A 341 13.56 -7.21 16.60
C ASN A 341 12.59 -7.62 15.50
N ILE A 342 13.03 -8.56 14.65
CA ILE A 342 12.24 -9.18 13.59
C ILE A 342 12.42 -10.70 13.68
N ALA A 343 11.31 -11.43 13.55
CA ALA A 343 11.32 -12.89 13.43
C ALA A 343 10.58 -13.32 12.16
N VAL A 344 10.87 -14.52 11.66
CA VAL A 344 10.08 -15.14 10.59
C VAL A 344 8.99 -15.98 11.26
N SER A 345 7.73 -15.62 11.03
CA SER A 345 6.58 -16.39 11.52
C SER A 345 6.25 -17.59 10.64
N LYS A 346 6.45 -17.42 9.33
CA LYS A 346 6.16 -18.43 8.32
C LYS A 346 7.05 -18.20 7.11
N ILE A 347 7.58 -19.27 6.53
CA ILE A 347 8.20 -19.24 5.20
C ILE A 347 7.54 -20.29 4.31
N GLN A 348 7.24 -19.92 3.07
CA GLN A 348 6.50 -20.77 2.14
C GLN A 348 6.97 -20.55 0.69
N PRO A 349 6.70 -21.49 -0.22
CA PRO A 349 6.97 -21.28 -1.65
C PRO A 349 6.20 -20.08 -2.18
N ALA A 350 6.80 -19.35 -3.12
CA ALA A 350 6.18 -18.22 -3.79
C ALA A 350 6.42 -18.30 -5.31
N THR A 351 5.46 -17.82 -6.08
CA THR A 351 5.49 -17.77 -7.54
C THR A 351 5.35 -16.33 -8.03
N GLY A 352 5.78 -16.04 -9.26
CA GLY A 352 5.64 -14.70 -9.86
C GLY A 352 6.63 -13.67 -9.31
N LEU A 353 7.72 -14.11 -8.67
CA LEU A 353 8.82 -13.24 -8.30
C LEU A 353 9.63 -12.84 -9.54
N PRO A 354 10.32 -11.68 -9.53
CA PRO A 354 11.27 -11.34 -10.59
C PRO A 354 12.35 -12.42 -10.71
N GLY A 355 12.65 -12.87 -11.93
CA GLY A 355 13.63 -13.92 -12.16
C GLY A 355 15.04 -13.57 -11.68
N VAL A 356 15.78 -14.58 -11.23
CA VAL A 356 17.18 -14.45 -10.79
C VAL A 356 18.08 -14.18 -12.00
N PRO A 357 18.88 -13.12 -12.03
CA PRO A 357 19.83 -12.90 -13.11
C PRO A 357 20.92 -13.97 -13.08
N ARG A 358 21.32 -14.47 -14.26
CA ARG A 358 22.42 -15.42 -14.39
C ARG A 358 23.72 -14.78 -13.86
N PRO A 359 24.41 -15.37 -12.86
CA PRO A 359 25.70 -14.88 -12.41
C PRO A 359 26.71 -14.80 -13.56
N ALA A 360 27.42 -13.67 -13.68
CA ALA A 360 28.34 -13.44 -14.79
C ALA A 360 29.48 -14.49 -14.87
N ALA A 361 29.92 -15.01 -13.72
CA ALA A 361 30.95 -16.04 -13.63
C ALA A 361 30.44 -17.46 -13.94
N ALA A 362 29.13 -17.68 -13.96
CA ALA A 362 28.52 -18.97 -14.28
C ALA A 362 28.35 -19.15 -15.80
N THR A 363 29.46 -19.19 -16.54
CA THR A 363 29.46 -19.40 -18.00
C THR A 363 29.12 -20.84 -18.38
N ASP A 364 28.77 -21.09 -19.64
CA ASP A 364 28.50 -22.45 -20.14
C ASP A 364 29.73 -23.35 -19.96
N GLN A 365 30.91 -22.82 -20.31
CA GLN A 365 32.19 -23.49 -20.11
C GLN A 365 32.46 -23.83 -18.64
N ALA A 366 32.09 -22.95 -17.70
CA ALA A 366 32.23 -23.23 -16.27
C ALA A 366 31.30 -24.37 -15.82
N ALA A 367 30.08 -24.43 -16.35
CA ALA A 367 29.14 -25.51 -16.05
C ALA A 367 29.67 -26.86 -16.60
N GLU A 368 30.10 -26.89 -17.85
CA GLU A 368 30.69 -28.09 -18.47
C GLU A 368 31.96 -28.55 -17.75
N ALA A 369 32.82 -27.62 -17.34
CA ALA A 369 34.04 -27.92 -16.58
C ALA A 369 33.77 -28.59 -15.23
N VAL A 370 32.60 -28.31 -14.62
CA VAL A 370 32.15 -28.99 -13.39
C VAL A 370 31.58 -30.37 -13.69
N VAL A 371 30.87 -30.55 -14.81
CA VAL A 371 30.21 -31.82 -15.18
C VAL A 371 31.18 -32.87 -15.73
N ALA A 372 32.16 -32.47 -16.54
CA ALA A 372 33.14 -33.39 -17.15
C ALA A 372 33.83 -34.34 -16.15
N PRO A 373 34.46 -33.85 -15.06
CA PRO A 373 35.12 -34.72 -14.10
C PRO A 373 34.13 -35.62 -13.35
N ALA A 374 32.90 -35.17 -13.12
CA ALA A 374 31.87 -35.98 -12.46
C ALA A 374 31.41 -37.17 -13.32
N LEU A 375 31.23 -36.99 -14.62
CA LEU A 375 30.92 -38.11 -15.54
C LEU A 375 32.04 -39.14 -15.61
N LYS A 376 33.30 -38.69 -15.56
CA LYS A 376 34.46 -39.59 -15.44
C LYS A 376 34.47 -40.32 -14.10
N ALA A 377 34.15 -39.64 -13.00
CA ALA A 377 34.03 -40.26 -11.69
C ALA A 377 32.92 -41.32 -11.67
N CYS A 378 31.77 -41.04 -12.29
CA CYS A 378 30.69 -42.01 -12.45
C CYS A 378 31.15 -43.28 -13.16
N ALA A 379 31.90 -43.16 -14.26
CA ALA A 379 32.44 -44.33 -14.97
C ALA A 379 33.46 -45.15 -14.16
N SER A 380 34.02 -44.61 -13.07
CA SER A 380 34.99 -45.32 -12.23
C SER A 380 34.36 -46.17 -11.12
N ILE A 381 33.05 -46.05 -10.87
CA ILE A 381 32.36 -46.73 -9.78
C ILE A 381 32.04 -48.18 -10.16
N SER A 382 32.25 -49.12 -9.22
CA SER A 382 32.01 -50.56 -9.43
C SER A 382 30.64 -51.04 -8.92
N ALA A 383 29.55 -50.40 -9.36
CA ALA A 383 28.17 -50.79 -9.01
C ALA A 383 27.21 -50.64 -10.21
N GLY A 384 26.12 -51.42 -10.24
CA GLY A 384 25.14 -51.38 -11.35
C GLY A 384 24.15 -50.21 -11.26
N ASN A 385 23.72 -49.86 -10.04
CA ASN A 385 22.78 -48.77 -9.77
C ASN A 385 23.44 -47.78 -8.79
N ILE A 386 23.62 -46.54 -9.23
CA ILE A 386 24.50 -45.56 -8.57
C ILE A 386 23.73 -44.25 -8.39
N GLY A 387 23.72 -43.73 -7.17
CA GLY A 387 23.17 -42.42 -6.86
C GLY A 387 23.96 -41.30 -7.57
N ALA A 388 23.24 -40.31 -8.10
CA ALA A 388 23.79 -39.12 -8.75
C ALA A 388 24.66 -39.34 -9.99
N CYS A 389 24.55 -40.52 -10.60
CA CYS A 389 25.20 -40.87 -11.85
C CYS A 389 24.16 -41.25 -12.91
N PRO A 390 24.38 -40.94 -14.20
CA PRO A 390 23.36 -41.13 -15.22
C PRO A 390 23.23 -42.58 -15.68
N GLN A 391 24.25 -43.41 -15.48
CA GLN A 391 24.21 -44.81 -15.87
C GLN A 391 23.32 -45.65 -14.95
N LEU A 392 22.58 -46.57 -15.56
CA LEU A 392 21.68 -47.46 -14.86
C LEU A 392 21.80 -48.88 -15.42
N PHE A 393 22.00 -49.84 -14.52
CA PHE A 393 21.87 -51.26 -14.81
C PHE A 393 21.31 -51.99 -13.60
N ILE A 394 20.20 -52.72 -13.79
CA ILE A 394 19.56 -53.52 -12.75
C ILE A 394 19.41 -54.94 -13.27
N PHE A 395 20.16 -55.87 -12.67
CA PHE A 395 19.99 -57.29 -12.93
C PHE A 395 20.30 -58.09 -11.65
N PRO A 396 19.41 -59.00 -11.21
CA PRO A 396 19.67 -59.86 -10.05
C PRO A 396 20.94 -60.69 -10.21
N ASP A 397 21.60 -61.05 -9.12
CA ASP A 397 22.81 -61.90 -9.11
C ASP A 397 24.01 -61.39 -9.95
N SER A 398 24.02 -60.10 -10.30
CA SER A 398 25.12 -59.47 -11.02
C SER A 398 26.21 -58.94 -10.08
N SER A 399 27.47 -59.02 -10.52
CA SER A 399 28.64 -58.62 -9.73
C SER A 399 29.79 -58.12 -10.62
N ALA A 400 30.88 -57.65 -10.01
CA ALA A 400 32.10 -57.22 -10.69
C ALA A 400 31.87 -56.16 -11.78
N PHE A 401 31.05 -55.15 -11.47
CA PHE A 401 30.72 -54.06 -12.38
C PHE A 401 31.94 -53.20 -12.71
N GLN A 402 32.16 -52.94 -14.00
CA GLN A 402 33.19 -52.05 -14.52
C GLN A 402 32.60 -51.20 -15.64
N TRP A 403 32.36 -49.92 -15.36
CA TRP A 403 31.89 -48.98 -16.35
C TRP A 403 33.06 -48.38 -17.15
N THR A 404 32.78 -47.99 -18.39
CA THR A 404 33.73 -47.27 -19.23
C THR A 404 32.96 -46.31 -20.12
N LEU A 405 33.35 -45.04 -20.07
CA LEU A 405 32.80 -44.01 -20.95
C LEU A 405 33.34 -44.20 -22.37
N VAL A 406 32.44 -44.31 -23.35
CA VAL A 406 32.77 -44.64 -24.75
C VAL A 406 32.84 -43.39 -25.62
N THR A 407 31.95 -42.44 -25.39
CA THR A 407 31.87 -41.16 -26.11
C THR A 407 32.24 -40.00 -25.20
N ASP A 408 32.61 -38.84 -25.76
CA ASP A 408 32.73 -37.61 -24.99
C ASP A 408 31.32 -37.05 -24.72
N PRO A 409 30.83 -37.06 -23.46
CA PRO A 409 29.48 -36.64 -23.14
C PRO A 409 29.27 -35.12 -23.19
N LEU A 410 30.34 -34.34 -23.43
CA LEU A 410 30.27 -32.89 -23.60
C LEU A 410 30.24 -32.44 -25.06
N LEU A 411 30.48 -33.34 -26.03
CA LEU A 411 30.67 -32.96 -27.44
C LEU A 411 29.51 -32.13 -28.03
N ASP A 412 28.28 -32.38 -27.57
CA ASP A 412 27.06 -31.67 -27.97
C ASP A 412 26.21 -31.24 -26.75
N ALA A 413 26.85 -31.07 -25.60
CA ALA A 413 26.14 -30.69 -24.38
C ALA A 413 25.56 -29.27 -24.50
N ARG A 414 24.39 -29.06 -23.89
CA ARG A 414 23.69 -27.78 -23.86
C ARG A 414 23.50 -27.32 -22.43
N VAL A 415 23.94 -26.09 -22.16
CA VAL A 415 23.75 -25.45 -20.86
C VAL A 415 22.45 -24.62 -20.89
N GLY A 416 21.53 -24.95 -19.99
CA GLY A 416 20.30 -24.20 -19.74
C GLY A 416 20.35 -23.48 -18.40
N TYR A 417 19.68 -22.33 -18.31
CA TYR A 417 19.48 -21.58 -17.07
C TYR A 417 18.00 -21.24 -16.90
N VAL A 418 17.43 -21.48 -15.71
CA VAL A 418 16.02 -21.23 -15.40
C VAL A 418 15.91 -20.04 -14.43
N PRO A 419 15.54 -18.83 -14.90
CA PRO A 419 15.54 -17.62 -14.06
C PRO A 419 14.68 -17.72 -12.82
N ASP A 420 13.51 -18.38 -12.89
CA ASP A 420 12.57 -18.49 -11.76
C ASP A 420 13.11 -19.30 -10.57
N THR A 421 14.16 -20.08 -10.78
CA THR A 421 14.75 -20.97 -9.75
C THR A 421 16.27 -20.77 -9.60
N GLY A 422 16.90 -20.07 -10.54
CA GLY A 422 18.36 -19.92 -10.62
C GLY A 422 19.11 -21.21 -10.96
N VAL A 423 18.41 -22.26 -11.40
CA VAL A 423 18.99 -23.59 -11.64
C VAL A 423 19.68 -23.64 -12.99
N PHE A 424 20.88 -24.21 -13.01
CA PHE A 424 21.61 -24.56 -14.22
C PHE A 424 21.38 -26.02 -14.55
N THR A 425 21.26 -26.31 -15.83
CA THR A 425 21.21 -27.68 -16.34
C THR A 425 22.26 -27.85 -17.43
N VAL A 426 22.94 -29.00 -17.45
CA VAL A 426 23.75 -29.42 -18.60
C VAL A 426 23.14 -30.70 -19.12
N ARG A 427 22.63 -30.65 -20.37
CA ARG A 427 22.00 -31.79 -21.04
C ARG A 427 22.91 -32.30 -22.13
N GLY A 428 23.07 -33.60 -22.26
CA GLY A 428 23.87 -34.18 -23.34
C GLY A 428 23.61 -35.67 -23.54
N ASP A 429 24.21 -36.21 -24.59
CA ASP A 429 24.22 -37.63 -24.86
C ASP A 429 25.45 -38.28 -24.22
N PHE A 430 25.32 -39.55 -23.82
CA PHE A 430 26.45 -40.32 -23.33
C PHE A 430 26.28 -41.79 -23.69
N GLN A 431 27.42 -42.47 -23.85
CA GLN A 431 27.44 -43.92 -23.97
C GLN A 431 28.43 -44.49 -22.96
N MET A 432 27.93 -45.30 -22.02
CA MET A 432 28.76 -46.05 -21.08
C MET A 432 28.59 -47.54 -21.31
N LYS A 433 29.72 -48.23 -21.46
CA LYS A 433 29.82 -49.69 -21.55
C LYS A 433 30.00 -50.26 -20.15
N LEU A 434 29.26 -51.31 -19.81
CA LEU A 434 29.39 -52.06 -18.56
C LEU A 434 29.91 -53.46 -18.84
N ASN A 435 31.02 -53.83 -18.20
CA ASN A 435 31.42 -55.22 -18.04
C ASN A 435 31.01 -55.71 -16.65
N TYR A 436 30.44 -56.90 -16.56
CA TYR A 436 29.94 -57.46 -15.30
C TYR A 436 29.91 -58.99 -15.35
N LYS A 437 29.57 -59.64 -14.24
CA LYS A 437 29.41 -61.10 -14.15
C LYS A 437 28.03 -61.48 -13.64
N ILE A 438 27.43 -62.52 -14.22
CA ILE A 438 26.26 -63.22 -13.67
C ILE A 438 26.69 -64.65 -13.37
N ARG A 439 26.55 -65.09 -12.11
CA ARG A 439 26.94 -66.45 -11.68
C ARG A 439 28.36 -66.86 -12.13
N GLY A 440 29.28 -65.89 -12.14
CA GLY A 440 30.68 -66.07 -12.54
C GLY A 440 30.99 -65.88 -14.04
N TYR A 441 30.00 -65.92 -14.92
CA TYR A 441 30.19 -65.72 -16.37
C TYR A 441 30.25 -64.23 -16.72
N ALA A 442 31.19 -63.84 -17.59
CA ALA A 442 31.37 -62.45 -17.99
C ALA A 442 30.35 -62.03 -19.06
N TYR A 443 29.83 -60.82 -18.91
CA TYR A 443 28.90 -60.17 -19.83
C TYR A 443 29.31 -58.73 -20.07
N THR A 444 28.92 -58.20 -21.23
CA THR A 444 29.07 -56.79 -21.58
C THR A 444 27.72 -56.26 -22.06
N THR A 445 27.36 -55.07 -21.58
CA THR A 445 26.18 -54.32 -22.00
C THR A 445 26.49 -52.84 -22.05
N TYR A 446 25.51 -52.02 -22.42
CA TYR A 446 25.56 -50.57 -22.28
C TYR A 446 24.59 -50.11 -21.18
N SER A 447 24.77 -48.87 -20.72
CA SER A 447 23.82 -48.19 -19.85
C SER A 447 22.42 -48.21 -20.48
N ASN A 448 21.39 -48.39 -19.66
CA ASN A 448 20.00 -48.31 -20.11
C ASN A 448 19.59 -46.88 -20.51
N ASN A 449 20.27 -45.88 -19.95
CA ASN A 449 20.08 -44.47 -20.31
C ASN A 449 21.15 -44.06 -21.33
N THR A 450 20.77 -43.19 -22.27
CA THR A 450 21.64 -42.66 -23.33
C THR A 450 21.76 -41.13 -23.29
N THR A 451 20.86 -40.47 -22.58
CA THR A 451 20.87 -39.03 -22.34
C THR A 451 21.04 -38.73 -20.87
N TYR A 452 21.62 -37.57 -20.54
CA TYR A 452 21.73 -37.13 -19.16
C TYR A 452 21.32 -35.67 -18.97
N VAL A 453 20.95 -35.34 -17.73
CA VAL A 453 20.81 -33.98 -17.23
C VAL A 453 21.57 -33.84 -15.93
N ALA A 454 22.60 -33.00 -15.93
CA ALA A 454 23.28 -32.55 -14.73
C ALA A 454 22.59 -31.29 -14.20
N TYR A 455 22.28 -31.26 -12.90
CA TYR A 455 21.73 -30.08 -12.23
C TYR A 455 22.83 -29.42 -11.42
N LEU A 456 23.00 -28.10 -11.61
CA LEU A 456 23.98 -27.30 -10.88
C LEU A 456 23.31 -26.09 -10.24
N PHE A 457 23.78 -25.74 -9.05
CA PHE A 457 23.38 -24.57 -8.29
C PHE A 457 24.54 -23.58 -8.16
N TRP A 458 24.24 -22.33 -7.86
CA TRP A 458 25.26 -21.29 -7.63
C TRP A 458 25.40 -21.05 -6.13
N ASP A 459 26.59 -21.23 -5.57
CA ASP A 459 26.83 -21.06 -4.13
C ASP A 459 27.13 -19.61 -3.71
N GLY A 460 27.06 -18.66 -4.65
CA GLY A 460 27.50 -17.28 -4.47
C GLY A 460 28.86 -16.98 -5.11
N ASN A 461 29.67 -18.01 -5.37
CA ASN A 461 31.03 -17.87 -5.90
C ASN A 461 31.33 -18.81 -7.09
N GLN A 462 30.76 -20.01 -7.12
CA GLN A 462 30.99 -21.01 -8.16
C GLN A 462 29.75 -21.89 -8.39
N LEU A 463 29.76 -22.63 -9.50
CA LEU A 463 28.78 -23.66 -9.79
C LEU A 463 29.09 -24.92 -8.97
N VAL A 464 28.06 -25.48 -8.33
CA VAL A 464 28.11 -26.71 -7.54
C VAL A 464 27.26 -27.75 -8.24
N LEU A 465 27.87 -28.88 -8.62
CA LEU A 465 27.12 -30.02 -9.13
C LEU A 465 26.28 -30.64 -8.02
N ILE A 466 25.00 -30.85 -8.31
CA ILE A 466 24.05 -31.45 -7.38
C ILE A 466 23.83 -32.92 -7.71
N THR A 467 23.43 -33.22 -8.94
CA THR A 467 23.18 -34.59 -9.40
C THR A 467 23.32 -34.67 -10.91
N ILE A 468 23.64 -35.87 -11.42
CA ILE A 468 23.52 -36.20 -12.84
C ILE A 468 22.50 -37.33 -12.95
N ASN A 469 21.38 -37.06 -13.62
CA ASN A 469 20.34 -38.05 -13.85
C ASN A 469 20.41 -38.52 -15.30
N GLY A 470 20.23 -39.82 -15.51
CA GLY A 470 19.96 -40.34 -16.85
C GLY A 470 18.49 -40.11 -17.21
N GLU A 471 18.25 -39.76 -18.46
CA GLU A 471 16.92 -39.62 -19.08
C GLU A 471 16.68 -40.73 -20.11
#